data_AF-A0A3E0MTT7-F1
#
_entry.id   AF-A0A3E0MTT7-F1
#
_cell.length_a   1.000
_cell.length_b   1.000
_cell.length_c   1.000
_cell.angle_alpha   90.00
_cell.angle_beta   90.00
_cell.angle_gamma   90.00
#
_symmetry.space_group_name_H-M   'P 1'
#
loop_
_entity.id
_entity.type
_entity.pdbx_description
1 polymer ?
#
loop_
_entity_poly.entity_id
_entity_poly.type
_entity_poly.pdbx_seq_one_letter_code
_entity_poly.pdbx_strand_id
1 'polypeptide(L)'
;MDSNLQQAFWTWALTRYEDIALRDCLLALQESRGLVVVEALFFAWLAEQGRQLDLSEAQHMEEVITPWVERVLLPLRRERVAWGKSEDAQRLYREALRLELEAEKTLAALLCETLAPQLAVTDPVSCQHNLGLITSLSCSHDLERLIDAFER
;
A
#
# COMPACT_ATOMS: atom_id res chain seq x y z
N MET A 1 -2.70 -9.58 19.78
CA MET A 1 -2.23 -9.08 18.48
C MET A 1 -3.24 -8.06 18.02
N ASP A 2 -2.81 -6.81 17.85
CA ASP A 2 -3.67 -5.63 17.85
C ASP A 2 -4.56 -5.53 16.60
N SER A 3 -5.60 -6.36 16.56
CA SER A 3 -6.69 -6.34 15.59
C SER A 3 -7.31 -4.94 15.43
N ASN A 4 -7.16 -4.08 16.43
CA ASN A 4 -7.63 -2.70 16.39
C ASN A 4 -6.79 -1.82 15.46
N LEU A 5 -5.47 -2.00 15.42
CA LEU A 5 -4.57 -1.20 14.58
C LEU A 5 -4.80 -1.50 13.09
N GLN A 6 -4.84 -2.79 12.75
CA GLN A 6 -5.15 -3.24 11.39
C GLN A 6 -6.52 -2.74 10.94
N GLN A 7 -7.54 -2.82 11.80
CA GLN A 7 -8.87 -2.33 11.48
C GLN A 7 -8.90 -0.81 11.31
N ALA A 8 -8.22 -0.05 12.16
CA ALA A 8 -8.13 1.41 12.06
C ALA A 8 -7.47 1.83 10.75
N PHE A 9 -6.32 1.23 10.43
CA PHE A 9 -5.64 1.46 9.15
C PHE A 9 -6.54 1.08 7.97
N TRP A 10 -7.15 -0.12 7.98
CA TRP A 10 -7.93 -0.58 6.85
C TRP A 10 -9.17 0.29 6.60
N THR A 11 -9.87 0.69 7.66
CA THR A 11 -11.00 1.63 7.55
C THR A 11 -10.52 2.96 6.95
N TRP A 12 -9.42 3.52 7.46
CA TRP A 12 -8.84 4.75 6.92
C TRP A 12 -8.44 4.59 5.45
N ALA A 13 -7.82 3.46 5.09
CA ALA A 13 -7.36 3.18 3.74
C ALA A 13 -8.55 3.13 2.76
N LEU A 14 -9.65 2.49 3.15
CA LEU A 14 -10.88 2.48 2.36
C LEU A 14 -11.44 3.90 2.17
N THR A 15 -11.48 4.72 3.22
CA THR A 15 -11.93 6.13 3.12
C THR A 15 -11.04 6.94 2.18
N ARG A 16 -9.71 6.80 2.27
CA ARG A 16 -8.80 7.46 1.32
C ARG A 16 -9.00 6.96 -0.11
N TYR A 17 -9.26 5.67 -0.29
CA TYR A 17 -9.45 5.06 -1.61
C TYR A 17 -10.78 5.44 -2.30
N GLU A 18 -11.70 6.09 -1.57
CA GLU A 18 -12.90 6.69 -2.17
C GLU A 18 -12.57 7.93 -3.01
N ASP A 19 -11.45 8.62 -2.72
CA ASP A 19 -10.95 9.70 -3.57
C ASP A 19 -10.50 9.15 -4.93
N ILE A 20 -11.19 9.60 -5.98
CA ILE A 20 -10.99 9.13 -7.35
C ILE A 20 -9.58 9.50 -7.85
N ALA A 21 -9.10 10.70 -7.55
CA ALA A 21 -7.80 11.17 -8.03
C ALA A 21 -6.65 10.40 -7.36
N LEU A 22 -6.75 10.16 -6.05
CA LEU A 22 -5.79 9.33 -5.32
C LEU A 22 -5.81 7.89 -5.83
N ARG A 23 -7.01 7.29 -5.97
CA ARG A 23 -7.17 5.94 -6.47
C ARG A 23 -6.56 5.76 -7.86
N ASP A 24 -6.86 6.66 -8.79
CA ASP A 24 -6.36 6.57 -10.16
C ASP A 24 -4.83 6.73 -10.19
N CYS A 25 -4.26 7.58 -9.33
CA CYS A 25 -2.81 7.71 -9.16
C CYS A 25 -2.17 6.41 -8.65
N LEU A 26 -2.72 5.82 -7.58
CA LEU A 26 -2.25 4.57 -6.99
C LEU A 26 -2.29 3.42 -8.00
N LEU A 27 -3.39 3.28 -8.74
CA LEU A 27 -3.54 2.25 -9.78
C LEU A 27 -2.55 2.45 -10.93
N ALA A 28 -2.35 3.68 -11.40
CA ALA A 28 -1.38 3.97 -12.45
C ALA A 28 0.06 3.64 -12.02
N LEU A 29 0.44 3.96 -10.79
CA LEU A 29 1.77 3.64 -10.24
C LEU A 29 1.93 2.14 -9.96
N GLN A 30 0.86 1.47 -9.53
CA GLN A 30 0.84 0.02 -9.40
C GLN A 30 1.13 -0.67 -10.75
N GLU A 31 0.48 -0.23 -11.82
CA GLU A 31 0.66 -0.81 -13.15
C GLU A 31 2.03 -0.50 -13.76
N SER A 32 2.50 0.75 -13.62
CA SER A 32 3.73 1.21 -14.29
C SER A 32 5.01 0.92 -13.51
N ARG A 33 4.96 0.90 -12.17
CA ARG A 33 6.12 0.76 -11.27
C ARG A 33 6.05 -0.46 -10.36
N GLY A 34 4.93 -1.17 -10.33
CA GLY A 34 4.75 -2.28 -9.41
C GLY A 34 4.51 -1.86 -7.97
N LEU A 35 4.09 -0.60 -7.74
CA LEU A 35 3.79 -0.07 -6.40
C LEU A 35 2.90 -1.04 -5.61
N VAL A 36 3.25 -1.25 -4.34
CA VAL A 36 2.39 -1.94 -3.38
C VAL A 36 1.46 -0.89 -2.77
N VAL A 37 0.22 -0.84 -3.24
CA VAL A 37 -0.74 0.21 -2.85
C VAL A 37 -0.94 0.27 -1.33
N VAL A 38 -1.04 -0.90 -0.68
CA VAL A 38 -1.21 -0.99 0.78
C VAL A 38 -0.02 -0.39 1.54
N GLU A 39 1.20 -0.55 1.04
CA GLU A 39 2.41 0.03 1.65
C GLU A 39 2.37 1.56 1.58
N ALA A 40 2.06 2.13 0.41
CA ALA A 40 1.93 3.57 0.22
C ALA A 40 0.84 4.17 1.12
N LEU A 41 -0.33 3.52 1.17
CA LEU A 41 -1.42 3.92 2.07
C LEU A 41 -0.98 3.85 3.54
N PHE A 42 -0.27 2.79 3.95
CA PHE A 42 0.19 2.63 5.31
C PHE A 42 1.19 3.72 5.72
N PHE A 43 2.14 4.05 4.85
CA PHE A 43 3.15 5.08 5.10
C PHE A 43 2.52 6.48 5.22
N ALA A 44 1.54 6.77 4.37
CA ALA A 44 0.75 8.00 4.47
C ALA A 44 -0.12 8.04 5.74
N TRP A 45 -0.74 6.91 6.12
CA TRP A 45 -1.52 6.80 7.34
C TRP A 45 -0.68 7.07 8.58
N LEU A 46 0.52 6.51 8.67
CA LEU A 46 1.44 6.76 9.79
C LEU A 46 1.77 8.25 9.93
N ALA A 47 2.01 8.95 8.82
CA ALA A 47 2.24 10.38 8.83
C ALA A 47 1.02 11.15 9.36
N GLU A 48 -0.19 10.75 8.98
CA GLU A 48 -1.44 11.33 9.51
C GLU A 48 -1.64 11.04 11.01
N GLN A 49 -1.13 9.92 11.52
CA GLN A 49 -1.07 9.65 12.96
C GLN A 49 0.06 10.41 13.68
N GLY A 50 0.80 11.26 12.97
CA GLY A 50 1.94 12.04 13.47
C GLY A 50 3.25 11.26 13.55
N ARG A 51 3.29 10.04 13.01
CA ARG A 51 4.50 9.20 13.00
C ARG A 51 5.28 9.36 11.70
N GLN A 52 6.43 9.99 11.83
CA GLN A 52 7.46 10.00 10.81
C GLN A 52 8.32 8.74 10.93
N LEU A 53 8.46 7.98 9.85
CA LEU A 53 9.29 6.79 9.78
C LEU A 53 10.76 7.16 9.60
N ASP A 54 11.69 6.43 10.21
CA ASP A 54 13.08 6.46 9.80
C ASP A 54 13.39 5.42 8.71
N LEU A 55 14.58 5.52 8.11
CA LEU A 55 15.00 4.61 7.04
C LEU A 55 15.09 3.16 7.50
N SER A 56 15.50 2.92 8.75
CA SER A 56 15.64 1.56 9.30
C SER A 56 14.27 0.92 9.51
N GLU A 57 13.28 1.69 9.97
CA GLU A 57 11.91 1.23 10.12
C GLU A 57 11.28 0.88 8.78
N ALA A 58 11.44 1.76 7.76
CA ALA A 58 10.93 1.50 6.42
C ALA A 58 11.59 0.28 5.77
N GLN A 59 12.93 0.15 5.89
CA GLN A 59 13.65 -1.03 5.41
C GLN A 59 13.18 -2.32 6.10
N HIS A 60 12.95 -2.26 7.41
CA HIS A 60 12.45 -3.42 8.14
C HIS A 60 11.04 -3.83 7.67
N MET A 61 10.16 -2.86 7.44
CA MET A 61 8.83 -3.13 6.87
C MET A 61 8.94 -3.74 5.47
N GLU A 62 9.79 -3.19 4.61
CA GLU A 62 10.07 -3.70 3.26
C GLU A 62 10.56 -5.15 3.32
N GLU A 63 11.52 -5.47 4.18
CA GLU A 63 12.04 -6.83 4.38
C GLU A 63 10.95 -7.81 4.82
N VAL A 64 10.05 -7.39 5.71
CA VAL A 64 8.95 -8.23 6.19
C VAL A 64 7.92 -8.51 5.09
N ILE A 65 7.56 -7.51 4.29
CA ILE A 65 6.53 -7.69 3.26
C ILE A 65 7.05 -8.33 1.98
N THR A 66 8.33 -8.15 1.64
CA THR A 66 8.92 -8.59 0.36
C THR A 66 8.64 -10.06 0.03
N PRO A 67 8.86 -11.03 0.94
CA PRO A 67 8.58 -12.44 0.64
C PRO A 67 7.12 -12.71 0.27
N TRP A 68 6.17 -11.99 0.88
CA TRP A 68 4.75 -12.13 0.56
C TRP A 68 4.40 -11.43 -0.76
N VAL A 69 4.92 -10.23 -0.98
CA VAL A 69 4.75 -9.47 -2.23
C VAL A 69 5.23 -10.31 -3.42
N GLU A 70 6.44 -10.86 -3.35
CA GLU A 70 7.04 -11.61 -4.45
C GLU A 70 6.37 -12.96 -4.73
N ARG A 71 5.95 -13.67 -3.67
CA ARG A 71 5.44 -15.05 -3.80
C ARG A 71 3.92 -15.13 -3.96
N VAL A 72 3.18 -14.11 -3.54
CA VAL A 72 1.71 -14.13 -3.51
C VAL A 72 1.13 -12.97 -4.28
N LEU A 73 1.43 -11.73 -3.90
CA LEU A 73 0.78 -10.55 -4.48
C LEU A 73 1.11 -10.39 -5.97
N LEU A 74 2.40 -10.35 -6.33
CA LEU A 74 2.83 -10.14 -7.70
C LEU A 74 2.39 -11.26 -8.66
N PRO A 75 2.46 -12.55 -8.29
CA PRO A 75 1.87 -13.62 -9.11
C PRO A 75 0.37 -13.44 -9.35
N LEU A 76 -0.42 -13.16 -8.30
CA LEU A 76 -1.87 -12.93 -8.45
C LEU A 76 -2.17 -11.73 -9.37
N ARG A 77 -1.41 -10.64 -9.22
CA ARG A 77 -1.54 -9.45 -10.05
C ARG A 77 -1.22 -9.73 -11.51
N ARG A 78 -0.17 -10.52 -11.79
CA ARG A 78 0.18 -10.95 -13.15
C ARG A 78 -0.94 -11.77 -13.79
N GLU A 79 -1.49 -12.75 -13.06
CA GLU A 79 -2.61 -13.55 -13.55
C GLU A 79 -3.87 -12.71 -13.75
N ARG A 80 -4.20 -11.80 -12.83
CA ARG A 80 -5.33 -10.86 -13.00
C ARG A 80 -5.20 -10.05 -14.28
N VAL A 81 -4.02 -9.46 -14.54
CA VAL A 81 -3.78 -8.67 -15.76
C VAL A 81 -3.85 -9.54 -17.02
N ALA A 82 -3.32 -10.77 -16.98
CA ALA A 82 -3.39 -11.70 -18.10
C ALA A 82 -4.85 -12.09 -18.42
N TRP A 83 -5.62 -12.44 -17.39
CA TRP A 83 -7.01 -12.90 -17.54
C TRP A 83 -7.98 -11.77 -17.85
N GLY A 84 -7.71 -10.54 -17.41
CA GLY A 84 -8.54 -9.37 -17.74
C GLY A 84 -8.61 -9.06 -19.23
N LYS A 85 -7.68 -9.59 -20.04
CA LYS A 85 -7.65 -9.45 -21.50
C LYS A 85 -8.43 -10.54 -22.25
N SER A 86 -8.97 -11.53 -21.54
CA SER A 86 -9.64 -12.70 -22.12
C SER A 86 -11.11 -12.78 -21.67
N GLU A 87 -12.03 -12.85 -22.64
CA GLU A 87 -13.46 -13.04 -22.35
C GLU A 87 -13.74 -14.44 -21.76
N ASP A 88 -12.95 -15.45 -22.14
CA ASP A 88 -13.10 -16.82 -21.62
C ASP A 88 -12.63 -16.95 -20.15
N ALA A 89 -11.75 -16.04 -19.71
CA ALA A 89 -11.15 -16.07 -18.38
C ALA A 89 -11.87 -15.18 -17.34
N GLN A 90 -13.05 -14.63 -17.65
CA GLN A 90 -13.74 -13.66 -16.77
C GLN A 90 -14.02 -14.19 -15.35
N ARG A 91 -14.27 -15.50 -15.20
CA ARG A 91 -14.40 -16.11 -13.87
C ARG A 91 -13.06 -16.10 -13.12
N LEU A 92 -11.97 -16.49 -13.79
CA LEU A 92 -10.63 -16.51 -13.21
C LEU A 92 -10.17 -15.10 -12.85
N TYR A 93 -10.42 -14.12 -13.70
CA TYR A 93 -10.18 -12.70 -13.42
C TYR A 93 -10.83 -12.24 -12.11
N ARG A 94 -12.11 -12.55 -11.91
CA ARG A 94 -12.83 -12.17 -10.68
C ARG A 94 -12.27 -12.86 -9.43
N GLU A 95 -11.88 -14.13 -9.54
CA GLU A 95 -11.22 -14.84 -8.43
C GLU A 95 -9.82 -14.29 -8.13
N ALA A 96 -9.03 -13.97 -9.17
CA ALA A 96 -7.73 -13.33 -8.98
C ALA A 96 -7.86 -11.98 -8.28
N LEU A 97 -8.82 -11.15 -8.71
CA LEU A 97 -9.10 -9.86 -8.08
C LEU A 97 -9.46 -10.02 -6.60
N ARG A 98 -10.34 -10.98 -6.27
CA ARG A 98 -10.70 -11.28 -4.89
C ARG A 98 -9.50 -11.75 -4.07
N LEU A 99 -8.68 -12.65 -4.61
CA LEU A 99 -7.51 -13.19 -3.93
C LEU A 99 -6.41 -12.13 -3.76
N GLU A 100 -6.21 -11.24 -4.73
CA GLU A 100 -5.26 -10.12 -4.63
C GLU A 100 -5.67 -9.19 -3.48
N LEU A 101 -6.95 -8.85 -3.37
CA LEU A 101 -7.45 -8.03 -2.25
C LEU A 101 -7.26 -8.70 -0.89
N GLU A 102 -7.48 -10.01 -0.79
CA GLU A 102 -7.20 -10.75 0.46
C GLU A 102 -5.69 -10.80 0.76
N ALA A 103 -4.83 -10.93 -0.27
CA ALA A 103 -3.38 -10.85 -0.10
C ALA A 103 -2.92 -9.46 0.37
N GLU A 104 -3.58 -8.40 -0.09
CA GLU A 104 -3.37 -7.02 0.37
C GLU A 104 -3.78 -6.82 1.84
N LYS A 105 -4.88 -7.44 2.29
CA LYS A 105 -5.25 -7.44 3.72
C LYS A 105 -4.21 -8.16 4.58
N THR A 106 -3.62 -9.25 4.09
CA THR A 106 -2.52 -9.92 4.79
C THR A 106 -1.28 -9.02 4.86
N LEU A 107 -0.96 -8.27 3.80
CA LEU A 107 0.11 -7.27 3.84
C LEU A 107 -0.13 -6.19 4.89
N ALA A 108 -1.37 -5.68 4.97
CA ALA A 108 -1.75 -4.73 6.00
C ALA A 108 -1.51 -5.28 7.41
N ALA A 109 -1.83 -6.56 7.65
CA ALA A 109 -1.57 -7.23 8.92
C ALA A 109 -0.06 -7.29 9.22
N LEU A 110 0.75 -7.72 8.25
CA LEU A 110 2.22 -7.80 8.41
C LEU A 110 2.83 -6.44 8.74
N LEU A 111 2.42 -5.37 8.05
CA LEU A 111 2.87 -4.00 8.33
C LEU A 111 2.46 -3.55 9.74
N CYS A 112 1.21 -3.82 10.14
CA CYS A 112 0.72 -3.48 11.47
C CYS A 112 1.44 -4.24 12.59
N GLU A 113 1.76 -5.52 12.37
CA GLU A 113 2.51 -6.35 13.33
C GLU A 113 3.98 -5.92 13.45
N THR A 114 4.56 -5.40 12.37
CA THR A 114 5.92 -4.87 12.34
C THR A 114 6.03 -3.54 13.07
N LEU A 115 4.92 -2.82 13.16
CA LEU A 115 4.87 -1.52 13.82
C LEU A 115 5.16 -1.66 15.32
N ALA A 116 6.31 -1.14 15.78
CA ALA A 116 6.66 -1.13 17.20
C ALA A 116 5.56 -0.47 18.07
N PRO A 117 5.43 -0.83 19.37
CA PRO A 117 4.16 -0.72 20.10
C PRO A 117 3.66 0.68 20.46
N GLN A 118 4.26 1.76 19.97
CA GLN A 118 3.90 3.11 20.40
C GLN A 118 3.73 4.04 19.20
N LEU A 119 2.50 4.09 18.69
CA LEU A 119 1.99 5.31 18.07
C LEU A 119 1.70 6.29 19.21
N ALA A 120 2.67 7.15 19.54
CA ALA A 120 2.33 8.37 20.27
C ALA A 120 1.55 9.24 19.27
N VAL A 121 0.22 9.28 19.42
CA VAL A 121 -0.62 10.15 18.60
C VAL A 121 -0.13 11.57 18.80
N THR A 122 0.44 12.12 17.74
CA THR A 122 0.94 13.49 17.67
C THR A 122 0.22 14.20 16.53
N ASP A 123 0.45 15.49 16.38
CA ASP A 123 -0.15 16.24 15.27
C ASP A 123 0.25 15.62 13.92
N PRO A 124 -0.67 15.55 12.93
CA PRO A 124 -0.35 15.02 11.61
C PRO A 124 0.88 15.69 11.02
N VAL A 125 1.78 14.88 10.45
CA VAL A 125 2.94 15.34 9.68
C VAL A 125 2.69 15.13 8.19
N SER A 126 3.38 15.87 7.33
CA SER A 126 3.30 15.62 5.87
C SER A 126 3.75 14.18 5.56
N CYS A 127 3.00 13.52 4.69
CA CYS A 127 3.32 12.18 4.22
C CYS A 127 4.54 12.13 3.29
N GLN A 128 5.04 13.28 2.82
CA GLN A 128 6.19 13.39 1.92
C GLN A 128 7.40 12.60 2.40
N HIS A 129 7.75 12.74 3.68
CA HIS A 129 8.91 12.04 4.24
C HIS A 129 8.72 10.53 4.19
N ASN A 130 7.59 10.02 4.67
CA ASN A 130 7.33 8.59 4.72
C ASN A 130 7.25 8.00 3.30
N LEU A 131 6.51 8.64 2.39
CA LEU A 131 6.38 8.18 1.00
C LEU A 131 7.72 8.17 0.27
N GLY A 132 8.64 9.09 0.61
CA GLY A 132 9.99 9.13 0.06
C GLY A 132 10.88 7.94 0.44
N LEU A 133 10.46 7.12 1.41
CA LEU A 133 11.16 5.89 1.81
C LEU A 133 10.76 4.67 0.96
N ILE A 134 9.75 4.78 0.09
CA ILE A 134 9.30 3.69 -0.78
C ILE A 134 10.31 3.51 -1.92
N THR A 135 11.12 2.46 -1.83
CA THR A 135 12.22 2.15 -2.76
C THR A 135 11.77 1.88 -4.19
N SER A 136 10.55 1.33 -4.36
CA SER A 136 9.96 1.03 -5.66
C SER A 136 9.68 2.28 -6.51
N LEU A 137 9.65 3.47 -5.89
CA LEU A 137 9.46 4.76 -6.56
C LEU A 137 10.82 5.48 -6.74
N SER A 138 11.70 4.89 -7.57
CA SER A 138 13.04 5.44 -7.79
C SER A 138 13.08 6.74 -8.64
N CYS A 139 11.94 7.21 -9.16
CA CYS A 139 11.82 8.41 -9.99
C CYS A 139 11.16 9.55 -9.22
N SER A 140 11.82 10.71 -9.13
CA SER A 140 11.32 11.92 -8.43
C SER A 140 9.89 12.29 -8.85
N HIS A 141 9.59 12.19 -10.15
CA HIS A 141 8.30 12.58 -10.69
C HIS A 141 7.13 11.69 -10.22
N ASP A 142 7.37 10.37 -10.09
CA ASP A 142 6.32 9.45 -9.64
C ASP A 142 6.05 9.61 -8.14
N LEU A 143 7.10 9.90 -7.37
CA LEU A 143 6.98 10.24 -5.96
C LEU A 143 6.23 11.57 -5.76
N GLU A 144 6.59 12.62 -6.49
CA GLU A 144 5.90 13.92 -6.46
C GLU A 144 4.41 13.76 -6.78
N ARG A 145 4.08 13.01 -7.84
CA ARG A 145 2.68 12.72 -8.21
C ARG A 145 1.92 11.98 -7.11
N LEU A 146 2.59 11.08 -6.38
CA LEU A 146 1.97 10.37 -5.28
C LEU A 146 1.72 11.30 -4.09
N ILE A 147 2.70 12.11 -3.72
CA ILE A 147 2.58 13.11 -2.63
C ILE A 147 1.43 14.09 -2.94
N ASP A 148 1.43 14.67 -4.15
CA ASP A 148 0.37 15.58 -4.62
C ASP A 148 -1.02 14.93 -4.57
N ALA A 149 -1.11 13.61 -4.73
CA ALA A 149 -2.39 12.90 -4.66
C ALA A 149 -2.87 12.69 -3.22
N PHE A 150 -1.95 12.63 -2.24
CA PHE A 150 -2.28 12.47 -0.82
C PHE A 150 -2.57 13.79 -0.09
N GLU A 151 -2.06 14.91 -0.59
CA GLU A 151 -2.17 16.26 0.02
C GLU A 151 -3.31 17.14 -0.55
N ARG A 152 -4.12 16.60 -1.46
CA ARG A 152 -5.33 17.27 -1.99
C ARG A 152 -6.51 17.22 -1.02
#